data_AF-A0AA41NC86-F1
#
_entry.id   AF-A0AA41NC86-F1
#
_cell.length_a   1.000
_cell.length_b   1.000
_cell.length_c   1.000
_cell.angle_alpha   90.00
_cell.angle_beta   90.00
_cell.angle_gamma   90.00
#
_symmetry.space_group_name_H-M   'P 1'
#
loop_
_entity.id
_entity.type
_entity.pdbx_description
1 polymer ?
#
loop_
_entity_poly.entity_id
_entity_poly.type
_entity_poly.pdbx_seq_one_letter_code
_entity_poly.pdbx_strand_id
1 'polypeptide(L)'
;MAGFKLLLQKQLKGKQMQKEMSEFIQERRKIEEEHAKNLANLSQNSLTAQEEGYLSEVWAQVKKSLADEGEIHLKFPTKLQMEKAQRVLTECQRDLEIKIQQLEIKLSNKMEEDIKKAWSNSTQTGYDLMGCVELYSQAQSKWCEEMVTTILSWDNWKWRGWR
;
A
#
# COMPACT_ATOMS: atom_id res chain seq x y z
N MET A 1 -9.25 14.29 3.04
CA MET A 1 -8.62 13.33 3.98
C MET A 1 -9.48 12.09 4.27
N ALA A 2 -10.81 12.17 4.44
CA ALA A 2 -11.65 11.03 4.86
C ALA A 2 -11.80 9.88 3.82
N GLY A 3 -11.90 10.19 2.52
CA GLY A 3 -12.10 9.17 1.48
C GLY A 3 -10.93 8.19 1.31
N PHE A 4 -9.69 8.67 1.44
CA PHE A 4 -8.50 7.82 1.37
C PHE A 4 -8.45 6.80 2.52
N LYS A 5 -8.83 7.21 3.73
CA LYS A 5 -8.87 6.34 4.91
C LYS A 5 -9.89 5.19 4.75
N LEU A 6 -11.04 5.48 4.14
CA LEU A 6 -12.06 4.47 3.82
C LEU A 6 -11.55 3.46 2.78
N LEU A 7 -10.86 3.94 1.74
CA LEU A 7 -10.26 3.08 0.72
C LEU A 7 -9.17 2.18 1.32
N LEU A 8 -8.30 2.72 2.17
CA LEU A 8 -7.28 1.95 2.89
C LEU A 8 -7.92 0.87 3.78
N GLN A 9 -8.95 1.21 4.53
CA GLN A 9 -9.67 0.24 5.37
C GLN A 9 -10.32 -0.87 4.54
N LYS A 10 -10.97 -0.53 3.41
CA LYS A 10 -11.56 -1.52 2.50
C LYS A 10 -10.49 -2.44 1.92
N GLN A 11 -9.32 -1.90 1.60
CA GLN A 11 -8.18 -2.67 1.10
C GLN A 11 -7.61 -3.61 2.16
N LEU A 12 -7.41 -3.16 3.40
CA LEU A 12 -6.97 -4.00 4.51
C LEU A 12 -7.95 -5.14 4.79
N LYS A 13 -9.26 -4.86 4.75
CA LYS A 13 -10.30 -5.88 4.88
C LYS A 13 -10.25 -6.90 3.74
N GLY A 14 -9.96 -6.45 2.52
CA GLY A 14 -9.70 -7.33 1.37
C GLY A 14 -8.51 -8.26 1.61
N LYS A 15 -7.38 -7.73 2.08
CA LYS A 15 -6.17 -8.52 2.42
C LYS A 15 -6.48 -9.57 3.49
N GLN A 16 -7.22 -9.18 4.53
CA GLN A 16 -7.65 -10.07 5.59
C GLN A 16 -8.55 -11.20 5.09
N MET A 17 -9.58 -10.87 4.30
CA MET A 17 -10.49 -11.87 3.70
C MET A 17 -9.75 -12.88 2.83
N GLN A 18 -8.75 -12.43 2.06
CA GLN A 18 -7.94 -13.32 1.24
C GLN A 18 -7.09 -14.27 2.07
N LYS A 19 -6.54 -13.79 3.19
CA LYS A 19 -5.79 -14.63 4.14
C LYS A 19 -6.69 -15.72 4.72
N GLU A 20 -7.86 -15.33 5.24
CA GLU A 20 -8.86 -16.25 5.80
C GLU A 20 -9.32 -17.28 4.75
N MET A 21 -9.52 -16.87 3.49
CA MET A 21 -9.85 -17.79 2.40
C MET A 21 -8.71 -18.81 2.15
N SER A 22 -7.45 -18.38 2.16
CA SER A 22 -6.32 -19.30 2.00
C SER A 22 -6.24 -20.31 3.14
N GLU A 23 -6.46 -19.87 4.39
CA GLU A 23 -6.48 -20.74 5.57
C GLU A 23 -7.63 -21.75 5.49
N PHE A 24 -8.82 -21.32 5.10
CA PHE A 24 -9.97 -22.20 4.90
C PHE A 24 -9.71 -23.29 3.85
N ILE A 25 -9.11 -22.91 2.72
CA ILE A 25 -8.75 -23.82 1.63
C ILE A 25 -7.67 -24.83 2.08
N GLN A 26 -6.69 -24.40 2.88
CA GLN A 26 -5.69 -25.30 3.47
C GLN A 26 -6.31 -26.29 4.44
N GLU A 27 -7.23 -25.84 5.30
CA GLU A 27 -7.87 -26.71 6.28
C GLU A 27 -8.77 -27.75 5.60
N ARG A 28 -9.51 -27.33 4.57
CA ARG A 28 -10.29 -28.26 3.73
C ARG A 28 -9.42 -29.32 3.07
N ARG A 29 -8.22 -28.96 2.60
CA ARG A 29 -7.27 -29.92 2.04
C ARG A 29 -6.86 -30.97 3.08
N LYS A 30 -6.51 -30.55 4.31
CA LYS A 30 -6.11 -31.48 5.37
C LYS A 30 -7.21 -32.49 5.71
N ILE A 31 -8.46 -32.01 5.84
CA ILE A 31 -9.62 -32.86 6.09
C ILE A 31 -9.77 -33.91 4.99
N GLU A 32 -9.63 -33.49 3.73
CA GLU A 32 -9.76 -34.38 2.58
C GLU A 32 -8.63 -35.42 2.51
N GLU A 33 -7.39 -35.00 2.80
CA GLU A 33 -6.22 -35.89 2.86
C GLU A 33 -6.37 -36.94 3.98
N GLU A 34 -6.85 -36.52 5.14
CA GLU A 34 -7.14 -37.42 6.26
C GLU A 34 -8.28 -38.38 5.94
N HIS A 35 -9.35 -37.90 5.28
CA HIS A 35 -10.45 -38.74 4.83
C HIS A 35 -9.98 -39.81 3.84
N ALA A 36 -9.19 -39.42 2.82
CA ALA A 36 -8.60 -40.34 1.85
C ALA A 36 -7.71 -41.39 2.54
N LYS A 37 -6.89 -40.97 3.52
CA LYS A 37 -6.03 -41.88 4.30
C LYS A 37 -6.83 -42.89 5.11
N ASN A 38 -7.94 -42.46 5.72
CA ASN A 38 -8.81 -43.34 6.50
C ASN A 38 -9.50 -44.37 5.61
N LEU A 39 -10.02 -43.96 4.45
CA LEU A 39 -10.59 -44.87 3.45
C LEU A 39 -9.57 -45.90 2.96
N ALA A 40 -8.34 -45.46 2.68
CA ALA A 40 -7.25 -46.35 2.29
C ALA A 40 -6.92 -47.36 3.38
N ASN A 41 -6.79 -46.93 4.64
CA ASN A 41 -6.52 -47.85 5.77
C ASN A 41 -7.65 -48.87 5.97
N LEU A 42 -8.91 -48.45 5.86
CA LEU A 42 -10.06 -49.34 5.98
C LEU A 42 -10.10 -50.35 4.83
N SER A 43 -9.72 -49.95 3.61
CA SER A 43 -9.66 -50.86 2.46
C SER A 43 -8.65 -52.00 2.66
N GLN A 44 -7.56 -51.76 3.40
CA GLN A 44 -6.50 -52.74 3.67
C GLN A 44 -6.75 -53.58 4.92
N ASN A 45 -7.90 -53.42 5.58
CA ASN A 45 -8.19 -54.13 6.81
C ASN A 45 -8.39 -55.64 6.56
N SER A 46 -7.78 -56.46 7.42
CA SER A 46 -7.82 -57.93 7.35
C SER A 46 -9.07 -58.56 7.99
N LEU A 47 -10.02 -57.73 8.45
CA LEU A 47 -11.36 -58.17 8.85
C LEU A 47 -11.94 -59.09 7.75
N THR A 48 -12.34 -60.29 8.20
CA THR A 48 -12.92 -61.41 7.44
C THR A 48 -12.01 -62.13 6.43
N ALA A 49 -10.69 -62.12 6.62
CA ALA A 49 -9.73 -62.89 5.80
C ALA A 49 -9.99 -64.42 5.74
N GLN A 50 -10.88 -64.95 6.59
CA GLN A 50 -11.24 -66.37 6.69
C GLN A 50 -12.57 -66.72 5.98
N GLU A 51 -13.28 -65.74 5.40
CA GLU A 51 -14.51 -66.00 4.65
C GLU A 51 -14.20 -66.55 3.25
N GLU A 52 -14.86 -67.65 2.88
CA GLU A 52 -14.75 -68.29 1.57
C GLU A 52 -16.06 -68.17 0.78
N GLY A 53 -15.98 -68.32 -0.54
CA GLY A 53 -17.13 -68.25 -1.44
C GLY A 53 -17.60 -66.83 -1.76
N TYR A 54 -18.85 -66.70 -2.22
CA TYR A 54 -19.41 -65.45 -2.78
C TYR A 54 -19.32 -64.24 -1.83
N LEU A 55 -19.37 -64.46 -0.51
CA LEU A 55 -19.25 -63.39 0.48
C LEU A 55 -17.85 -62.73 0.46
N SER A 56 -16.80 -63.50 0.18
CA SER A 56 -15.43 -62.99 0.09
C SER A 56 -15.24 -62.12 -1.16
N GLU A 57 -15.89 -62.47 -2.27
CA GLU A 57 -15.89 -61.69 -3.51
C GLU A 57 -16.61 -60.35 -3.34
N VAL A 58 -17.79 -60.36 -2.71
CA VAL A 58 -18.54 -59.13 -2.39
C VAL A 58 -17.74 -58.24 -1.45
N TRP A 59 -17.07 -58.83 -0.44
CA TRP A 59 -16.24 -58.07 0.50
C TRP A 59 -14.98 -57.48 -0.16
N ALA A 60 -14.34 -58.23 -1.06
CA ALA A 60 -13.22 -57.72 -1.87
C ALA A 60 -13.66 -56.53 -2.75
N GLN A 61 -14.87 -56.60 -3.32
CA GLN A 61 -15.43 -55.50 -4.10
C GLN A 61 -15.71 -54.26 -3.24
N VAL A 62 -16.19 -54.42 -2.00
CA VAL A 62 -16.37 -53.31 -1.05
C VAL A 62 -15.03 -52.64 -0.72
N LYS A 63 -13.98 -53.42 -0.43
CA LYS A 63 -12.63 -52.89 -0.18
C LYS A 63 -12.09 -52.11 -1.37
N LYS A 64 -12.30 -52.63 -2.59
CA LYS A 64 -11.91 -51.95 -3.82
C LYS A 64 -12.65 -50.63 -4.01
N SER A 65 -13.97 -50.62 -3.86
CA SER A 65 -14.77 -49.38 -3.95
C SER A 65 -14.31 -48.33 -2.94
N LEU A 66 -13.92 -48.74 -1.73
CA LEU A 66 -13.40 -47.84 -0.70
C LEU A 66 -12.03 -47.26 -1.06
N ALA A 67 -11.17 -48.05 -1.70
CA ALA A 67 -9.89 -47.58 -2.22
C ALA A 67 -10.07 -46.59 -3.39
N ASP A 68 -10.99 -46.90 -4.31
CA ASP A 68 -11.33 -46.04 -5.45
C ASP A 68 -11.91 -44.69 -4.97
N GLU A 69 -12.76 -44.70 -3.94
CA GLU A 69 -13.29 -43.49 -3.31
C GLU A 69 -12.17 -42.65 -2.66
N GLY A 70 -11.25 -43.29 -1.93
CA GLY A 70 -10.07 -42.63 -1.37
C GLY A 70 -9.20 -41.95 -2.43
N GLU A 71 -9.04 -42.56 -3.61
CA GLU A 71 -8.30 -41.98 -4.71
C GLU A 71 -9.00 -40.74 -5.31
N ILE A 72 -10.33 -40.74 -5.35
CA ILE A 72 -11.13 -39.57 -5.77
C ILE A 72 -10.91 -38.41 -4.80
N HIS A 73 -11.00 -38.66 -3.49
CA HIS A 73 -10.73 -37.65 -2.46
C HIS A 73 -9.29 -37.11 -2.54
N LEU A 74 -8.30 -37.95 -2.86
CA LEU A 74 -6.91 -37.49 -3.05
C LEU A 74 -6.75 -36.60 -4.30
N LYS A 75 -7.49 -36.91 -5.36
CA LYS A 75 -7.50 -36.17 -6.64
C LYS A 75 -8.35 -34.90 -6.58
N PHE A 76 -9.29 -34.79 -5.64
CA PHE A 76 -10.23 -33.67 -5.56
C PHE A 76 -9.55 -32.33 -5.22
N PRO A 77 -8.65 -32.23 -4.22
CA PRO A 77 -7.89 -31.01 -3.93
C PRO A 77 -6.93 -30.59 -5.05
N THR A 78 -6.40 -31.56 -5.81
CA THR A 78 -5.47 -31.34 -6.93
C THR A 78 -6.20 -30.96 -8.23
N LYS A 79 -7.44 -31.44 -8.45
CA LYS A 79 -8.29 -31.08 -9.60
C LYS A 79 -9.06 -29.78 -9.41
N LEU A 80 -9.49 -29.47 -8.19
CA LEU A 80 -9.98 -28.14 -7.89
C LEU A 80 -8.84 -27.18 -8.18
N GLN A 81 -9.14 -26.14 -8.95
CA GLN A 81 -8.21 -25.06 -9.29
C GLN A 81 -7.68 -24.30 -8.06
N MET A 82 -7.72 -24.87 -6.84
CA MET A 82 -7.25 -24.32 -5.58
C MET A 82 -5.76 -23.95 -5.63
N GLU A 83 -4.88 -24.76 -6.21
CA GLU A 83 -3.47 -24.36 -6.37
C GLU A 83 -3.28 -23.22 -7.37
N LYS A 84 -4.07 -23.20 -8.44
CA LYS A 84 -4.04 -22.12 -9.44
C LYS A 84 -4.63 -20.84 -8.86
N ALA A 85 -5.74 -20.94 -8.14
CA ALA A 85 -6.41 -19.86 -7.45
C ALA A 85 -5.52 -19.31 -6.34
N GLN A 86 -4.81 -20.16 -5.58
CA GLN A 86 -3.85 -19.75 -4.56
C GLN A 86 -2.64 -19.02 -5.18
N ARG A 87 -2.12 -19.52 -6.31
CA ARG A 87 -1.07 -18.83 -7.08
C ARG A 87 -1.54 -17.46 -7.60
N VAL A 88 -2.68 -17.41 -8.28
CA VAL A 88 -3.25 -16.14 -8.78
C VAL A 88 -3.54 -15.17 -7.63
N LEU A 89 -4.02 -15.67 -6.49
CA LEU A 89 -4.28 -14.87 -5.31
C LEU A 89 -3.00 -14.25 -4.74
N THR A 90 -1.95 -15.05 -4.58
CA THR A 90 -0.65 -14.57 -4.09
C THR A 90 0.04 -13.62 -5.08
N GLU A 91 -0.14 -13.83 -6.39
CA GLU A 91 0.32 -12.91 -7.43
C GLU A 91 -0.36 -11.53 -7.29
N CYS A 92 -1.69 -11.54 -7.18
CA CYS A 92 -2.49 -10.33 -6.99
C CYS A 92 -2.14 -9.60 -5.68
N GLN A 93 -1.82 -10.33 -4.60
CA GLN A 93 -1.36 -9.74 -3.35
C GLN A 93 -0.06 -8.97 -3.52
N ARG A 94 0.91 -9.55 -4.23
CA ARG A 94 2.21 -8.93 -4.48
C ARG A 94 2.10 -7.67 -5.35
N ASP A 95 1.31 -7.73 -6.43
CA ASP A 95 1.08 -6.59 -7.31
C ASP A 95 0.41 -5.42 -6.56
N LEU A 96 -0.56 -5.74 -5.69
CA LEU A 96 -1.23 -4.73 -4.87
C LEU A 96 -0.25 -4.05 -3.88
N GLU A 97 0.60 -4.83 -3.22
CA GLU A 97 1.59 -4.32 -2.26
C GLU A 97 2.60 -3.37 -2.94
N ILE A 98 3.07 -3.74 -4.14
CA ILE A 98 3.95 -2.90 -4.96
C ILE A 98 3.25 -1.58 -5.35
N LYS A 99 1.99 -1.65 -5.79
CA LYS A 99 1.22 -0.46 -6.17
C LYS A 99 1.01 0.50 -5.00
N ILE A 100 0.79 0.00 -3.79
CA ILE A 100 0.65 0.82 -2.58
C ILE A 100 1.97 1.55 -2.29
N GLN A 101 3.09 0.81 -2.24
CA GLN A 101 4.41 1.41 -2.01
C GLN A 101 4.77 2.46 -3.07
N GLN A 102 4.45 2.19 -4.35
CA GLN A 102 4.66 3.17 -5.43
C GLN A 102 3.84 4.44 -5.24
N LEU A 103 2.59 4.34 -4.78
CA LEU A 103 1.74 5.51 -4.52
C LEU A 103 2.26 6.34 -3.34
N GLU A 104 2.73 5.69 -2.27
CA GLU A 104 3.33 6.36 -1.12
C GLU A 104 4.58 7.14 -1.50
N ILE A 105 5.49 6.53 -2.27
CA ILE A 105 6.70 7.20 -2.78
C ILE A 105 6.33 8.38 -3.69
N LYS A 106 5.39 8.20 -4.62
CA LYS A 106 4.95 9.28 -5.52
C LYS A 106 4.36 10.46 -4.78
N LEU A 107 3.54 10.20 -3.75
CA LEU A 107 2.98 11.24 -2.89
C LEU A 107 4.07 11.97 -2.09
N SER A 108 5.02 11.23 -1.53
CA SER A 108 6.15 11.81 -0.79
C SER A 108 7.00 12.72 -1.66
N ASN A 109 7.41 12.25 -2.84
CA ASN A 109 8.24 13.03 -3.76
C ASN A 109 7.52 14.30 -4.22
N LYS A 110 6.23 14.20 -4.54
CA LYS A 110 5.44 15.37 -4.92
C LYS A 110 5.36 16.40 -3.79
N MET A 111 5.12 15.94 -2.56
CA MET A 111 5.07 16.82 -1.38
C MET A 111 6.42 17.51 -1.12
N GLU A 112 7.53 16.78 -1.27
CA GLU A 112 8.88 17.34 -1.12
C GLU A 112 9.16 18.45 -2.15
N GLU A 113 8.81 18.22 -3.42
CA GLU A 113 8.97 19.22 -4.48
C GLU A 113 8.09 20.45 -4.28
N ASP A 114 6.84 20.28 -3.84
CA ASP A 114 5.95 21.41 -3.52
C ASP A 114 6.50 22.25 -2.36
N ILE A 115 7.09 21.62 -1.33
CA ILE A 115 7.75 22.31 -0.21
C ILE A 115 8.98 23.07 -0.68
N LYS A 116 9.86 22.44 -1.49
CA LYS A 116 11.04 23.11 -2.06
C LYS A 116 10.66 24.33 -2.87
N LYS A 117 9.60 24.21 -3.70
CA LYS A 117 9.09 25.32 -4.51
C LYS A 117 8.54 26.45 -3.64
N ALA A 118 7.74 26.13 -2.63
CA ALA A 118 7.22 27.13 -1.69
C ALA A 118 8.35 27.84 -0.93
N TRP A 119 9.36 27.08 -0.49
CA TRP A 119 10.52 27.62 0.19
C TRP A 119 11.34 28.56 -0.71
N SER A 120 11.61 28.16 -1.97
CA SER A 120 12.30 29.00 -2.95
C SER A 120 11.55 30.31 -3.22
N ASN A 121 10.22 30.24 -3.42
CA ASN A 121 9.39 31.42 -3.64
C ASN A 121 9.40 32.36 -2.43
N SER A 122 9.31 31.80 -1.21
CA SER A 122 9.35 32.58 0.04
C SER A 122 10.69 33.30 0.19
N THR A 123 11.80 32.60 -0.06
CA THR A 123 13.14 33.18 0.01
C THR A 123 13.31 34.31 -1.01
N GLN A 124 12.85 34.12 -2.25
CA GLN A 124 12.90 35.16 -3.29
C GLN A 124 12.09 36.40 -2.90
N THR A 125 10.86 36.21 -2.43
CA THR A 125 10.01 37.32 -1.99
C THR A 125 10.66 38.11 -0.85
N GLY A 126 11.39 37.42 0.05
CA GLY A 126 12.19 38.06 1.10
C GLY A 126 13.32 38.94 0.54
N TYR A 127 14.06 38.45 -0.46
CA TYR A 127 15.08 39.24 -1.15
C TYR A 127 14.49 40.46 -1.86
N ASP A 128 13.36 40.30 -2.53
CA ASP A 128 12.68 41.40 -3.22
C ASP A 128 12.22 42.49 -2.24
N LEU A 129 11.66 42.09 -1.09
CA LEU A 129 11.26 43.01 -0.03
C LEU A 129 12.46 43.75 0.56
N MET A 130 13.56 43.04 0.83
CA MET A 130 14.79 43.65 1.34
C MET A 130 15.32 44.72 0.37
N GLY A 131 15.33 44.41 -0.93
CA GLY A 131 15.69 45.39 -1.97
C GLY A 131 14.77 46.61 -1.97
N CYS A 132 13.46 46.44 -1.80
CA CYS A 132 12.52 47.56 -1.71
C CYS A 132 12.79 48.46 -0.49
N VAL A 133 13.11 47.87 0.67
CA VAL A 133 13.43 48.60 1.90
C VAL A 133 14.73 49.38 1.77
N GLU A 134 15.76 48.78 1.16
CA GLU A 134 17.03 49.44 0.90
C GLU A 134 16.86 50.65 -0.03
N LEU A 135 16.12 50.48 -1.13
CA LEU A 135 15.83 51.57 -2.06
C LEU A 135 15.05 52.71 -1.41
N TYR A 136 14.06 52.39 -0.58
CA TYR A 136 13.32 53.40 0.19
C TYR A 136 14.24 54.18 1.13
N SER A 137 15.09 53.49 1.89
CA SER A 137 16.04 54.10 2.82
C SER A 137 17.05 55.02 2.11
N GLN A 138 17.53 54.61 0.93
CA GLN A 138 18.41 55.44 0.09
C GLN A 138 17.69 56.70 -0.41
N ALA A 139 16.48 56.56 -0.95
CA ALA A 139 15.68 57.69 -1.43
C ALA A 139 15.34 58.68 -0.30
N GLN A 140 15.00 58.15 0.88
CA GLN A 140 14.73 58.95 2.07
C GLN A 140 15.98 59.74 2.51
N SER A 141 17.13 59.08 2.60
CA SER A 141 18.39 59.72 2.97
C SER A 141 18.75 60.86 2.01
N LYS A 142 18.64 60.59 0.70
CA LYS A 142 18.91 61.60 -0.34
C LYS A 142 17.96 62.80 -0.22
N TRP A 143 16.68 62.55 -0.01
CA TRP A 143 15.69 63.63 0.19
C TRP A 143 16.01 64.47 1.42
N CYS A 144 16.39 63.85 2.54
CA CYS A 144 16.81 64.56 3.75
C CYS A 144 18.02 65.47 3.48
N GLU A 145 19.05 64.96 2.80
CA GLU A 145 20.26 65.73 2.45
C GLU A 145 19.93 66.94 1.56
N GLU A 146 19.12 66.74 0.53
CA GLU A 146 18.69 67.81 -0.38
C GLU A 146 17.83 68.87 0.35
N MET A 147 16.91 68.44 1.22
CA MET A 147 16.10 69.35 2.04
C MET A 147 16.94 70.21 2.98
N VAL A 148 17.86 69.58 3.73
CA VAL A 148 18.74 70.30 4.66
C VAL A 148 19.61 71.30 3.91
N THR A 149 20.17 70.91 2.76
CA THR A 149 20.99 71.79 1.93
C THR A 149 20.17 72.97 1.41
N THR A 150 18.93 72.74 0.98
CA THR A 150 18.03 73.79 0.48
C THR A 150 17.68 74.78 1.59
N ILE A 151 17.33 74.32 2.79
CA ILE A 151 17.01 75.18 3.95
C ILE A 151 18.22 76.03 4.33
N LEU A 152 19.40 75.43 4.49
CA LEU A 152 20.63 76.15 4.82
C LEU A 152 21.01 77.18 3.76
N SER A 153 20.78 76.88 2.47
CA SER A 153 21.02 77.82 1.39
C SER A 153 20.09 79.04 1.47
N TRP A 154 18.81 78.82 1.79
CA TRP A 154 17.80 79.85 1.98
C TRP A 154 18.11 80.75 3.17
N ASP A 155 18.47 80.17 4.32
CA ASP A 155 18.89 80.92 5.49
C ASP A 155 20.10 81.80 5.20
N ASN A 156 21.13 81.24 4.55
CA ASN A 156 22.30 82.01 4.13
C ASN A 156 21.95 83.16 3.17
N TRP A 157 21.02 82.95 2.25
CA TRP A 157 20.56 83.98 1.32
C TRP A 157 19.83 85.11 2.04
N LYS A 158 18.94 84.76 2.98
CA LYS A 158 18.25 85.70 3.85
C LYS A 158 19.25 86.56 4.64
N TRP A 159 20.27 85.96 5.24
CA TRP A 159 21.30 86.71 5.96
C TRP A 159 22.15 87.64 5.08
N ARG A 160 22.32 87.33 3.79
CA ARG A 160 23.03 88.20 2.84
C ARG A 160 22.19 89.40 2.37
N GLY A 161 20.87 89.27 2.28
CA GLY A 161 19.97 90.36 1.86
C GLY A 161 19.74 91.45 2.91
N TRP A 162 20.19 91.24 4.16
CA TRP A 162 20.11 92.22 5.27
C TRP A 162 21.46 92.89 5.57
N ARG A 163 22.46 92.73 4.69
CA ARG A 163 23.77 93.37 4.75
C ARG A 163 23.96 94.30 3.56
#